data_AF-A0A7S2TVM5-F1
#
_entry.id   AF-A0A7S2TVM5-F1
#
_cell.length_a   1.000
_cell.length_b   1.000
_cell.length_c   1.000
_cell.angle_alpha   90.00
_cell.angle_beta   90.00
_cell.angle_gamma   90.00
#
_symmetry.space_group_name_H-M   'P 1'
#
loop_
_entity.id
_entity.type
_entity.pdbx_description
1 polymer ?
#
loop_
_entity_poly.entity_id
_entity_poly.type
_entity_poly.pdbx_seq_one_letter_code
_entity_poly.pdbx_strand_id
1 'polypeptide(L)'
;EGVRLMNASPPDTVADGVKVSIGENTWPIIRDLVDDVVCVSETDIMAATRLVWERMKLVIEPSSGVGVAAVLSPDGKRVLDGCERVAVVLCGGNVDLAKLEWADETPTWEESG
;
A
#
# COMPACT_ATOMS: atom_id res chain seq x y z
N GLU A 1 -6.02 -22.33 -10.11
CA GLU A 1 -4.80 -21.97 -10.86
C GLU A 1 -4.84 -20.47 -11.15
N GLY A 2 -3.80 -19.73 -10.79
CA GLY A 2 -3.61 -18.34 -11.25
C GLY A 2 -2.70 -18.30 -12.47
N VAL A 3 -2.77 -17.22 -13.25
CA VAL A 3 -1.85 -16.95 -14.37
C VAL A 3 -0.97 -15.77 -14.00
N ARG A 4 0.35 -15.88 -14.24
CA ARG A 4 1.27 -14.74 -14.10
C ARG A 4 1.13 -13.84 -15.32
N LEU A 5 0.78 -12.57 -15.10
CA LEU A 5 0.76 -11.54 -16.12
C LEU A 5 1.91 -10.56 -15.90
N MET A 6 2.51 -10.09 -16.99
CA MET A 6 3.54 -9.05 -16.96
C MET A 6 2.89 -7.73 -17.33
N ASN A 7 3.31 -6.65 -16.66
CA ASN A 7 2.88 -5.31 -17.00
C ASN A 7 3.44 -4.95 -18.38
N ALA A 8 2.61 -4.35 -19.23
CA ALA A 8 3.04 -3.88 -20.55
C ALA A 8 4.01 -2.67 -20.44
N SER A 9 3.87 -1.87 -19.38
CA SER A 9 4.72 -0.74 -19.02
C SER A 9 4.74 -0.57 -17.50
N PRO A 10 5.73 0.14 -16.92
CA PRO A 10 5.71 0.48 -15.50
C PRO A 10 4.38 1.18 -15.14
N PRO A 11 3.69 0.75 -14.08
CA PRO A 11 2.48 1.41 -13.61
C PRO A 11 2.77 2.85 -13.18
N ASP A 12 1.82 3.74 -13.46
CA ASP A 12 1.82 5.07 -12.88
C ASP A 12 1.23 5.00 -11.47
N THR A 13 2.06 5.25 -10.47
CA THR A 13 1.70 5.16 -9.05
C THR A 13 2.69 5.96 -8.19
N VAL A 14 2.20 6.51 -7.09
CA VAL A 14 2.98 7.13 -6.01
C VAL A 14 3.86 6.10 -5.28
N ALA A 15 3.51 4.81 -5.34
CA ALA A 15 4.26 3.70 -4.75
C ALA A 15 5.35 3.20 -5.72
N ASP A 16 6.39 4.01 -5.90
CA ASP A 16 7.47 3.79 -6.86
C ASP A 16 8.26 2.48 -6.67
N GLY A 17 8.47 2.06 -5.42
CA GLY A 17 9.18 0.84 -5.04
C GLY A 17 8.48 -0.46 -5.43
N VAL A 18 7.21 -0.41 -5.87
CA VAL A 18 6.41 -1.60 -6.24
C VAL A 18 5.90 -1.56 -7.69
N LYS A 19 6.53 -0.76 -8.56
CA LYS A 19 6.19 -0.65 -10.00
C LYS A 19 6.54 -1.87 -10.88
N VAL A 20 6.98 -2.96 -10.26
CA VAL A 20 7.52 -4.13 -10.97
C VAL A 20 6.48 -5.24 -11.10
N SER A 21 6.59 -6.03 -12.17
CA SER A 21 5.83 -7.28 -12.29
C SER A 21 6.39 -8.37 -11.38
N ILE A 22 5.53 -9.32 -11.01
CA ILE A 22 5.94 -10.49 -10.23
C ILE A 22 6.93 -11.32 -11.06
N GLY A 23 8.07 -11.65 -10.44
CA GLY A 23 9.13 -12.43 -11.06
C GLY A 23 8.82 -13.92 -11.20
N GLU A 24 9.61 -14.63 -12.00
CA GLU A 24 9.41 -16.06 -12.28
C GLU A 24 9.64 -16.93 -11.04
N ASN A 25 10.57 -16.53 -10.19
CA ASN A 25 10.90 -17.25 -8.96
C ASN A 25 9.88 -16.98 -7.84
N THR A 26 9.29 -15.78 -7.81
CA THR A 26 8.35 -15.39 -6.73
C THR A 26 6.92 -15.81 -7.04
N TRP A 27 6.54 -15.90 -8.32
CA TRP A 27 5.18 -16.27 -8.71
C TRP A 27 4.70 -17.62 -8.15
N PRO A 28 5.45 -18.74 -8.27
CA PRO A 28 5.00 -20.01 -7.71
C PRO A 28 4.77 -19.94 -6.20
N ILE A 29 5.64 -19.21 -5.48
CA ILE A 29 5.53 -19.03 -4.02
C ILE A 29 4.27 -18.24 -3.68
N ILE A 30 4.01 -17.12 -4.36
CA ILE A 30 2.80 -16.31 -4.15
C ILE A 30 1.55 -17.13 -4.46
N ARG A 31 1.52 -17.79 -5.62
CA ARG A 31 0.37 -18.60 -6.07
C ARG A 31 0.01 -19.70 -5.07
N ASP A 32 1.02 -20.33 -4.46
CA ASP A 32 0.82 -21.52 -3.62
C ASP A 32 0.68 -21.19 -2.13
N LEU A 33 1.22 -20.06 -1.66
CA LEU A 33 1.32 -19.75 -0.23
C LEU A 33 0.65 -18.44 0.23
N VAL A 34 0.28 -17.53 -0.69
CA VAL A 34 -0.44 -16.30 -0.31
C VAL A 34 -1.94 -16.57 -0.31
N ASP A 35 -2.59 -16.29 0.81
CA ASP A 35 -4.02 -16.55 1.00
C ASP A 35 -4.91 -15.58 0.21
N ASP A 36 -4.54 -14.29 0.14
CA ASP A 36 -5.32 -13.27 -0.57
C ASP A 36 -4.45 -12.07 -1.01
N VAL A 37 -4.94 -11.30 -1.98
CA VAL A 37 -4.31 -10.08 -2.51
C VAL A 37 -5.33 -8.96 -2.54
N VAL A 38 -5.04 -7.87 -1.82
CA VAL A 38 -5.89 -6.68 -1.74
C VAL A 38 -5.29 -5.57 -2.60
N CYS A 39 -6.08 -5.02 -3.51
CA CYS A 39 -5.72 -3.83 -4.27
C CYS A 39 -6.18 -2.57 -3.54
N VAL A 40 -5.42 -1.49 -3.66
CA VAL A 40 -5.72 -0.19 -3.05
C VAL A 40 -5.54 0.93 -4.07
N SER A 41 -6.25 2.03 -3.86
CA SER A 41 -6.13 3.20 -4.74
C SER A 41 -4.93 4.07 -4.36
N GLU A 42 -4.49 4.92 -5.29
CA GLU A 42 -3.47 5.95 -5.05
C GLU A 42 -3.84 6.85 -3.85
N THR A 43 -5.12 7.24 -3.76
CA THR A 43 -5.65 8.04 -2.65
C THR A 43 -5.56 7.32 -1.31
N ASP A 44 -5.79 6.01 -1.28
CA ASP A 44 -5.66 5.23 -0.04
C ASP A 44 -4.19 5.13 0.39
N ILE A 45 -3.27 4.96 -0.56
CA ILE A 45 -1.82 4.90 -0.28
C ILE A 45 -1.35 6.23 0.33
N MET A 46 -1.73 7.36 -0.26
CA MET A 46 -1.37 8.70 0.25
C MET A 46 -1.96 8.94 1.65
N ALA A 47 -3.24 8.65 1.85
CA ALA A 47 -3.91 8.82 3.14
C ALA A 47 -3.30 7.92 4.23
N ALA A 48 -3.00 6.66 3.93
CA ALA A 48 -2.39 5.72 4.85
C ALA A 48 -0.95 6.13 5.22
N THR A 49 -0.17 6.58 4.24
CA THR A 49 1.20 7.09 4.44
C THR A 49 1.18 8.26 5.40
N ARG A 50 0.30 9.24 5.15
CA ARG A 50 0.12 10.40 6.01
C ARG A 50 -0.36 10.02 7.42
N LEU A 51 -1.30 9.09 7.54
CA LEU A 51 -1.77 8.61 8.83
C LEU A 51 -0.62 8.07 9.68
N VAL A 52 0.29 7.29 9.09
CA VAL A 52 1.49 6.78 9.78
C VAL A 52 2.39 7.93 10.23
N TRP A 53 2.62 8.93 9.37
CA TRP A 53 3.43 10.10 9.74
C TRP A 53 2.80 10.88 10.89
N GLU A 54 1.49 11.11 10.85
CA GLU A 54 0.78 11.91 11.84
C GLU A 54 0.59 11.18 13.17
N ARG A 55 0.31 9.87 13.15
CA ARG A 55 -0.08 9.12 14.35
C ARG A 55 1.08 8.33 14.95
N MET A 56 1.94 7.76 14.11
CA MET A 56 3.07 6.95 14.56
C MET A 56 4.39 7.74 14.56
N LYS A 57 4.45 8.90 13.90
CA LYS A 57 5.65 9.75 13.79
C LYS A 57 6.83 9.05 13.10
N LEU A 58 6.52 8.08 12.24
CA LEU A 58 7.48 7.34 11.43
C LEU A 58 7.44 7.88 10.00
N VAL A 59 8.58 8.27 9.45
CA VAL A 59 8.67 8.73 8.06
C VAL A 59 8.84 7.52 7.15
N ILE A 60 7.72 7.01 6.65
CA ILE A 60 7.67 5.92 5.66
C ILE A 60 7.50 6.47 4.23
N GLU A 61 7.96 5.72 3.24
CA GLU A 61 7.68 6.02 1.83
C GLU A 61 6.28 5.49 1.40
N PRO A 62 5.68 6.00 0.30
CA PRO A 62 4.35 5.55 -0.14
C PRO A 62 4.24 4.04 -0.38
N SER A 63 5.31 3.42 -0.91
CA SER A 63 5.39 1.96 -1.11
C SER A 63 5.22 1.16 0.19
N SER A 64 5.72 1.69 1.30
CA SER A 64 5.56 1.13 2.65
C SER A 64 4.14 1.37 3.19
N GLY A 65 3.49 2.45 2.76
CA GLY A 65 2.10 2.78 3.08
C GLY A 65 1.07 1.84 2.44
N VAL A 66 1.41 1.15 1.35
CA VAL A 66 0.51 0.22 0.64
C VAL A 66 -0.08 -0.84 1.57
N GLY A 67 0.74 -1.44 2.45
CA GLY A 67 0.27 -2.46 3.39
C GLY A 67 -0.71 -1.90 4.43
N VAL A 68 -0.50 -0.65 4.88
CA VAL A 68 -1.40 0.02 5.82
C VAL A 68 -2.71 0.38 5.13
N ALA A 69 -2.64 0.90 3.90
CA ALA A 69 -3.81 1.16 3.07
C ALA A 69 -4.64 -0.11 2.87
N ALA A 70 -3.99 -1.24 2.59
CA ALA A 70 -4.66 -2.53 2.39
C ALA A 70 -5.46 -2.94 3.62
N VAL A 71 -4.87 -2.88 4.82
CA VAL A 71 -5.58 -3.24 6.07
C VAL A 71 -6.76 -2.31 6.36
N LEU A 72 -6.64 -1.02 6.02
CA LEU A 72 -7.70 -0.04 6.30
C LEU A 72 -8.83 -0.04 5.26
N SER A 73 -8.58 -0.59 4.07
CA SER A 73 -9.55 -0.64 2.97
C SER A 73 -10.74 -1.56 3.28
N PRO A 74 -11.90 -1.35 2.63
CA PRO A 74 -13.05 -2.25 2.80
C PRO A 74 -12.73 -3.71 2.48
N ASP A 75 -11.94 -3.96 1.43
CA ASP A 75 -11.54 -5.31 1.04
C ASP A 75 -10.57 -5.94 2.03
N GLY A 76 -9.59 -5.20 2.53
CA GLY A 76 -8.69 -5.74 3.57
C GLY A 76 -9.41 -6.05 4.86
N LYS A 77 -10.34 -5.20 5.29
CA LYS A 77 -11.20 -5.49 6.46
C LYS A 77 -12.02 -6.76 6.27
N ARG A 78 -12.50 -7.03 5.05
CA ARG A 78 -13.22 -8.26 4.71
C ARG A 78 -12.30 -9.48 4.73
N VAL A 79 -11.10 -9.38 4.15
CA VAL A 79 -10.11 -10.47 4.12
C VAL A 79 -9.62 -10.81 5.53
N LEU A 80 -9.47 -9.81 6.38
CA LEU A 80 -8.98 -9.94 7.75
C LEU A 80 -10.10 -10.18 8.76
N ASP A 81 -11.32 -10.50 8.33
CA ASP A 81 -12.43 -10.79 9.24
C ASP A 81 -12.07 -11.95 10.18
N GLY A 82 -12.36 -11.78 11.46
CA GLY A 82 -11.94 -12.70 12.52
C GLY A 82 -10.45 -12.66 12.91
N CYS A 83 -9.60 -11.86 12.24
CA CYS A 83 -8.21 -11.68 12.65
C CYS A 83 -8.12 -10.67 13.80
N GLU A 84 -7.80 -11.13 15.02
CA GLU A 84 -7.65 -10.25 16.19
C GLU A 84 -6.38 -9.37 16.15
N ARG A 85 -5.33 -9.87 15.49
CA ARG A 85 -3.99 -9.28 15.50
C ARG A 85 -3.43 -9.27 14.09
N VAL A 86 -3.21 -8.07 13.56
CA VAL A 86 -2.68 -7.84 12.22
C VAL A 86 -1.35 -7.11 12.34
N ALA A 87 -0.33 -7.61 11.64
CA ALA A 87 0.97 -6.96 11.55
C ALA A 87 1.19 -6.48 10.11
N VAL A 88 1.66 -5.24 9.97
CA VAL A 88 2.00 -4.65 8.67
C VAL A 88 3.50 -4.39 8.64
N VAL A 89 4.17 -4.81 7.57
CA VAL A 89 5.61 -4.57 7.38
C VAL A 89 5.80 -3.19 6.77
N LEU A 90 6.35 -2.27 7.54
CA LEU A 90 6.80 -0.96 7.05
C LEU A 90 8.20 -1.12 6.43
N CYS A 91 8.25 -1.42 5.14
CA CYS A 91 9.46 -1.89 4.46
C CYS A 91 10.49 -0.81 4.12
N GLY A 92 10.09 0.46 4.07
CA GLY A 92 10.95 1.55 3.60
C GLY A 92 10.53 2.94 4.07
N GLY A 93 11.46 3.88 3.99
CA GLY A 93 11.34 5.27 4.41
C GLY A 93 12.15 6.24 3.54
N ASN A 94 12.54 5.83 2.32
CA ASN A 94 13.36 6.62 1.43
C ASN A 94 12.50 7.63 0.67
N VAL A 95 11.97 8.61 1.40
CA VAL A 95 11.06 9.61 0.85
C VAL A 95 11.77 10.94 0.63
N ASP A 96 11.57 11.52 -0.55
CA ASP A 96 11.94 12.89 -0.85
C ASP A 96 10.74 13.81 -0.61
N LEU A 97 10.72 14.49 0.54
CA LEU A 97 9.59 15.31 0.96
C LEU A 97 9.28 16.45 -0.04
N ALA A 98 10.30 16.94 -0.77
CA ALA A 98 10.11 18.00 -1.76
C ALA A 98 9.38 17.52 -3.02
N LYS A 99 9.25 16.21 -3.23
CA LYS A 99 8.56 15.61 -4.39
C LYS A 99 7.12 15.17 -4.09
N LEU A 100 6.64 15.38 -2.87
CA LEU A 100 5.31 14.96 -2.46
C LEU A 100 4.33 16.11 -2.63
N GLU A 101 3.91 16.37 -3.87
CA GLU A 101 2.97 17.45 -4.18
C GLU A 101 1.63 17.30 -3.44
N TRP A 102 1.27 16.07 -3.06
CA TRP A 102 0.05 15.74 -2.31
C TRP A 102 0.18 15.87 -0.79
N ALA A 103 1.39 16.01 -0.24
CA ALA A 103 1.60 16.02 1.22
C ALA A 103 1.07 17.29 1.90
N ASP A 104 0.99 18.39 1.14
CA ASP A 104 0.51 19.69 1.63
C ASP A 104 -1.02 19.85 1.51
N GLU A 105 -1.73 18.91 0.87
CA GLU A 105 -3.18 18.98 0.73
C GLU A 105 -3.87 18.70 2.07
N THR A 106 -4.73 19.60 2.56
CA THR A 106 -5.50 19.36 3.80
C THR A 106 -6.42 18.15 3.63
N PRO A 107 -6.48 17.20 4.59
CA PRO A 107 -7.31 16.03 4.42
C PRO A 107 -8.80 16.37 4.39
N THR A 108 -9.53 15.77 3.47
CA THR A 108 -10.97 16.02 3.25
C THR A 108 -11.87 15.54 4.40
N TRP A 109 -11.35 14.74 5.34
CA TRP A 109 -12.11 14.35 6.54
C TRP A 109 -12.24 15.46 7.61
N GLU A 110 -11.53 16.59 7.47
CA GLU A 110 -11.79 17.78 8.29
C GLU A 110 -13.05 18.56 7.84
N GLU A 111 -13.52 18.38 6.60
CA GLU A 111 -14.71 19.08 6.09
C GLU A 111 -16.03 18.38 6.45
N SER A 112 -15.97 17.21 7.09
CA SER A 112 -17.13 16.41 7.49
C SER A 112 -17.45 16.48 9.00
N GLY A 113 -16.88 17.46 9.71
CA GLY A 113 -17.09 17.73 11.14
C GLY A 113 -18.16 18.77 11.42
#